data_AF-A0A060CFQ9-F1
#
_entry.id   AF-A0A060CFQ9-F1
#
_cell.length_a   1.000
_cell.length_b   1.000
_cell.length_c   1.000
_cell.angle_alpha   90.00
_cell.angle_beta   90.00
_cell.angle_gamma   90.00
#
_symmetry.space_group_name_H-M   'P 1'
#
loop_
_entity.id
_entity.type
_entity.pdbx_description
1 polymer ?
#
loop_
_entity_poly.entity_id
_entity_poly.type
_entity_poly.pdbx_seq_one_letter_code
_entity_poly.pdbx_strand_id
1 'polypeptide(L)'
;MDGPRLDEFLQEMRREVFTGRDGFMTVGEAQGVTPERNAHITDPANGELDMLFLFDHLAVDQDGPKWNMEPLRLEKLKAAMNEQQEAVRDRGWASLF
;
A
#
# COMPACT_ATOMS: atom_id res chain seq x y z
N MET A 1 10.10 3.87 1.88
CA MET A 1 9.77 5.30 2.07
C MET A 1 8.81 5.36 3.27
N ASP A 2 9.35 5.22 4.48
CA ASP A 2 8.57 5.02 5.71
C ASP A 2 9.31 5.75 6.84
N GLY A 3 9.05 7.05 6.93
CA GLY A 3 9.76 7.92 7.88
C GLY A 3 9.31 7.67 9.32
N PRO A 4 10.12 8.05 10.33
CA PRO A 4 9.86 7.74 11.73
C PRO A 4 8.59 8.40 12.32
N ARG A 5 7.94 9.29 11.57
CA ARG A 5 6.72 10.02 11.97
C ARG A 5 5.59 9.86 10.95
N LEU A 6 5.70 8.89 10.03
CA LEU A 6 4.68 8.73 8.98
C LEU A 6 3.30 8.46 9.59
N ASP A 7 3.20 7.49 10.49
CA ASP A 7 1.95 7.12 11.17
C ASP A 7 1.35 8.33 11.92
N GLU A 8 2.18 9.07 12.65
CA GLU A 8 1.77 10.29 13.38
C GLU A 8 1.11 11.30 12.44
N PHE A 9 1.71 11.56 11.27
CA PHE A 9 1.19 12.52 10.31
C PHE A 9 -0.07 12.03 9.58
N LEU A 10 -0.16 10.73 9.26
CA LEU A 10 -1.35 10.15 8.64
C LEU A 10 -2.55 10.18 9.61
N GLN A 11 -2.32 9.85 10.88
CA GLN A 11 -3.34 9.91 11.94
C GLN A 11 -3.76 11.36 12.23
N GLU A 12 -2.81 12.31 12.24
CA GLU A 12 -3.11 13.74 12.34
C GLU A 12 -4.00 14.18 11.17
N MET A 13 -3.64 13.84 9.93
CA MET A 13 -4.44 14.17 8.75
C MET A 13 -5.86 13.58 8.86
N ARG A 14 -6.01 12.31 9.26
CA ARG A 14 -7.32 11.68 9.49
C ARG A 14 -8.14 12.44 10.52
N ARG A 15 -7.54 12.82 11.63
CA ARG A 15 -8.20 13.55 12.72
C ARG A 15 -8.63 14.95 12.30
N GLU A 16 -7.72 15.73 11.71
CA GLU A 16 -7.95 17.15 11.44
C GLU A 16 -8.79 17.40 10.17
N VAL A 17 -8.76 16.48 9.20
CA VAL A 17 -9.39 16.68 7.89
C VAL A 17 -10.61 15.78 7.69
N PHE A 18 -10.51 14.50 8.04
CA PHE A 18 -11.48 13.49 7.59
C PHE A 18 -12.52 13.13 8.65
N THR A 19 -12.18 13.26 9.94
CA THR A 19 -13.09 12.94 11.04
C THR A 19 -14.35 13.80 10.99
N GLY A 20 -15.52 13.14 11.06
CA GLY A 20 -16.83 13.80 11.02
C GLY A 20 -17.30 14.22 9.61
N ARG A 21 -16.58 13.81 8.56
CA ARG A 21 -17.03 13.94 7.16
C ARG A 21 -17.48 12.58 6.65
N ASP A 22 -18.30 12.58 5.62
CA ASP A 22 -18.80 11.36 4.97
C ASP A 22 -18.59 11.45 3.44
N GLY A 23 -18.70 10.29 2.77
CA GLY A 23 -18.66 10.22 1.30
C GLY A 23 -17.26 10.32 0.68
N PHE A 24 -16.21 10.03 1.43
CA PHE A 24 -14.84 9.98 0.95
C PHE A 24 -14.21 8.59 1.16
N MET A 25 -13.11 8.37 0.45
CA MET A 25 -12.17 7.28 0.65
C MET A 25 -10.76 7.83 0.40
N THR A 26 -9.80 7.39 1.18
CA THR A 26 -8.40 7.79 1.07
C THR A 26 -7.58 6.65 0.48
N VAL A 27 -6.78 6.98 -0.54
CA VAL A 27 -5.82 6.05 -1.15
C VAL A 27 -4.46 6.73 -1.24
N GLY A 28 -3.43 6.12 -0.66
CA GLY A 28 -2.06 6.61 -0.73
C GLY A 28 -1.29 6.01 -1.90
N GLU A 29 -0.44 6.79 -2.57
CA GLU A 29 0.55 6.25 -3.50
C GLU A 29 1.79 5.82 -2.71
N ALA A 30 2.12 4.53 -2.71
CA ALA A 30 3.06 3.93 -1.77
C ALA A 30 4.09 3.03 -2.47
N GLN A 31 5.20 3.62 -2.91
CA GLN A 31 6.31 2.89 -3.51
C GLN A 31 7.23 2.29 -2.44
N GLY A 32 7.49 0.97 -2.55
CA GLY A 32 8.43 0.26 -1.68
C GLY A 32 7.98 0.17 -0.22
N VAL A 33 6.67 0.02 0.00
CA VAL A 33 6.08 -0.26 1.31
C VAL A 33 5.97 -1.78 1.47
N THR A 34 6.41 -2.30 2.61
CA THR A 34 6.33 -3.75 2.86
C THR A 34 4.88 -4.18 3.08
N PRO A 35 4.55 -5.47 2.89
CA PRO A 35 3.20 -5.97 3.13
C PRO A 35 2.72 -5.72 4.57
N GLU A 36 3.59 -5.83 5.57
CA GLU A 36 3.24 -5.55 6.98
C GLU A 36 2.88 -4.07 7.18
N ARG A 37 3.56 -3.16 6.49
CA ARG A 37 3.25 -1.74 6.54
C ARG A 37 1.98 -1.40 5.78
N ASN A 38 1.70 -2.07 4.65
CA ASN A 38 0.42 -1.97 3.98
C ASN A 38 -0.74 -2.39 4.91
N ALA A 39 -0.60 -3.54 5.58
CA ALA A 39 -1.57 -4.00 6.56
C ALA A 39 -1.77 -3.00 7.71
N HIS A 40 -0.68 -2.43 8.24
CA HIS A 40 -0.76 -1.43 9.31
C HIS A 40 -1.46 -0.15 8.87
N ILE A 41 -0.99 0.48 7.79
CA ILE A 41 -1.48 1.78 7.32
C ILE A 41 -2.95 1.70 6.90
N THR A 42 -3.38 0.55 6.37
CA THR A 42 -4.76 0.37 5.89
C THR A 42 -5.71 -0.22 6.92
N ASP A 43 -5.23 -0.72 8.06
CA ASP A 43 -6.09 -1.22 9.14
C ASP A 43 -6.96 -0.06 9.67
N PRO A 44 -8.30 -0.15 9.57
CA PRO A 44 -9.19 0.89 10.07
C PRO A 44 -8.98 1.22 11.55
N ALA A 45 -8.46 0.29 12.34
CA ALA A 45 -8.16 0.49 13.76
C ALA A 45 -7.02 1.50 14.01
N ASN A 46 -6.11 1.69 13.05
CA ASN A 46 -5.01 2.64 13.17
C ASN A 46 -5.40 4.06 12.73
N GLY A 47 -6.52 4.21 12.01
CA GLY A 47 -7.06 5.52 11.67
C GLY A 47 -6.16 6.33 10.74
N GLU A 48 -5.57 5.67 9.73
CA GLU A 48 -4.69 6.29 8.73
C GLU A 48 -5.38 6.37 7.36
N LEU A 49 -4.95 5.55 6.38
CA LEU A 49 -5.51 5.53 5.03
C LEU A 49 -6.42 4.32 4.85
N ASP A 50 -7.33 4.37 3.88
CA ASP A 50 -8.23 3.24 3.63
C ASP A 50 -7.58 2.21 2.68
N MET A 51 -6.73 2.64 1.74
CA MET A 51 -6.00 1.76 0.81
C MET A 51 -4.65 2.35 0.41
N LEU A 52 -3.80 1.53 -0.23
CA LEU A 52 -2.56 1.96 -0.87
C LEU A 52 -2.45 1.47 -2.32
N PHE A 53 -1.94 2.33 -3.22
CA PHE A 53 -1.37 1.92 -4.50
C PHE A 53 0.07 1.46 -4.30
N LEU A 54 0.28 0.16 -4.48
CA LEU A 54 1.56 -0.51 -4.31
C LEU A 54 2.17 -0.80 -5.68
N PHE A 55 3.49 -0.87 -5.75
CA PHE A 55 4.21 -0.95 -7.02
C PHE A 55 4.97 -2.27 -7.21
N ASP A 56 4.89 -3.19 -6.24
CA ASP A 56 5.60 -4.46 -6.28
C ASP A 56 5.24 -5.29 -7.52
N HIS A 57 3.95 -5.34 -7.89
CA HIS A 57 3.49 -6.06 -9.08
C HIS A 57 3.90 -5.40 -10.40
N LEU A 58 4.18 -4.09 -10.39
CA LEU A 58 4.67 -3.36 -11.56
C LEU A 58 6.18 -3.48 -11.74
N ALA A 59 6.91 -3.88 -10.71
CA ALA A 59 8.38 -3.99 -10.70
C ALA A 59 8.89 -5.42 -10.96
N VAL A 60 8.01 -6.41 -11.12
CA VAL A 60 8.38 -7.84 -11.20
C VAL A 60 9.25 -8.21 -12.41
N ASP A 61 9.24 -7.38 -13.44
CA ASP A 61 9.99 -7.52 -14.69
C ASP A 61 11.05 -6.43 -14.83
N GLN A 62 11.51 -5.84 -13.73
CA GLN A 62 12.58 -4.83 -13.69
C GLN A 62 13.78 -5.36 -12.91
N ASP A 63 14.99 -5.16 -13.45
CA ASP A 63 16.26 -5.38 -12.76
C ASP A 63 16.90 -4.03 -12.40
N GLY A 64 16.58 -3.52 -11.22
CA GLY A 64 17.04 -2.20 -10.77
C GLY A 64 16.18 -1.06 -11.36
N PRO A 65 16.74 -0.14 -12.19
CA PRO A 65 15.95 0.97 -12.71
C PRO A 65 14.85 0.49 -13.66
N LYS A 66 13.71 1.17 -13.68
CA LYS A 66 12.52 0.83 -14.49
C LYS A 66 12.73 0.68 -16.01
N TRP A 67 13.88 1.09 -16.51
CA TRP A 67 14.24 1.00 -17.93
C TRP A 67 15.05 -0.26 -18.26
N ASN A 68 15.51 -0.99 -17.23
CA ASN A 68 16.22 -2.26 -17.36
C ASN A 68 15.23 -3.42 -17.18
N MET A 69 14.57 -3.78 -18.27
CA MET A 69 13.47 -4.76 -18.28
C MET A 69 14.00 -6.19 -18.42
N GLU A 70 13.42 -7.12 -17.66
CA GLU A 70 13.53 -8.57 -17.84
C GLU A 70 12.26 -9.13 -18.51
N PRO A 71 12.29 -10.35 -19.09
CA PRO A 71 11.07 -11.03 -19.52
C PRO A 71 10.11 -11.28 -18.35
N LEU A 72 8.82 -10.94 -18.54
CA LEU A 72 7.79 -11.19 -17.54
C LEU A 72 7.69 -12.68 -17.20
N ARG A 73 7.75 -12.96 -15.90
CA ARG A 73 7.62 -14.29 -15.31
C ARG A 73 6.33 -14.32 -14.49
N LEU A 74 5.34 -15.07 -14.95
CA LEU A 74 3.99 -15.07 -14.36
C LEU A 74 4.00 -15.49 -12.88
N GLU A 75 4.94 -16.35 -12.49
CA GLU A 75 5.15 -16.73 -11.09
C GLU A 75 5.55 -15.55 -10.20
N LYS A 76 6.37 -14.62 -10.69
CA LYS A 76 6.76 -13.41 -9.94
C LYS A 76 5.55 -12.49 -9.75
N LEU A 77 4.77 -12.27 -10.80
CA LEU A 77 3.55 -11.46 -10.73
C LEU A 77 2.54 -12.02 -9.73
N LYS A 78 2.24 -13.33 -9.81
CA LYS A 78 1.32 -13.99 -8.88
C LYS A 78 1.82 -13.90 -7.44
N ALA A 79 3.12 -14.08 -7.20
CA ALA A 79 3.69 -13.96 -5.86
C ALA A 79 3.51 -12.55 -5.29
N ALA A 80 3.88 -11.51 -6.05
CA ALA A 80 3.75 -10.12 -5.63
C ALA A 80 2.30 -9.72 -5.34
N MET A 81 1.35 -10.13 -6.20
CA MET A 81 -0.07 -9.89 -5.96
C MET A 81 -0.58 -10.64 -4.72
N ASN A 82 -0.21 -11.91 -4.56
CA ASN A 82 -0.67 -12.74 -3.45
C ASN A 82 -0.14 -12.26 -2.10
N GLU A 83 1.11 -11.82 -2.04
CA GLU A 83 1.74 -11.32 -0.82
C GLU A 83 0.98 -10.12 -0.26
N GLN A 84 0.60 -9.16 -1.12
CA GLN A 84 -0.17 -8.00 -0.70
C GLN A 84 -1.62 -8.34 -0.33
N GLN A 85 -2.23 -9.31 -1.02
CA GLN A 85 -3.58 -9.80 -0.68
C GLN A 85 -3.61 -10.51 0.69
N GLU A 86 -2.63 -11.36 0.97
CA GLU A 86 -2.54 -12.04 2.27
C GLU A 86 -2.26 -11.06 3.41
N ALA A 87 -1.46 -10.01 3.16
CA ALA A 87 -1.14 -9.02 4.19
C ALA A 87 -2.36 -8.28 4.73
N VAL A 88 -3.33 -7.95 3.87
CA VAL A 88 -4.56 -7.25 4.28
C VAL A 88 -5.76 -8.16 4.48
N ARG A 89 -5.56 -9.48 4.44
CA ARG A 89 -6.64 -10.47 4.41
C ARG A 89 -7.59 -10.36 5.60
N ASP A 90 -7.04 -10.18 6.79
CA ASP A 90 -7.82 -10.10 8.03
C ASP A 90 -8.17 -8.67 8.40
N ARG A 91 -7.31 -7.71 8.06
CA ARG A 91 -7.43 -6.28 8.38
C ARG A 91 -6.73 -5.45 7.31
N GLY A 92 -7.36 -4.34 6.93
CA GLY A 92 -6.89 -3.49 5.85
C GLY A 92 -7.68 -3.68 4.57
N TRP A 93 -7.20 -3.06 3.48
CA TRP A 93 -7.85 -3.15 2.18
C TRP A 93 -6.86 -3.01 1.03
N ALA A 94 -6.90 -3.97 0.10
CA ALA A 94 -6.06 -3.95 -1.08
C ALA A 94 -6.69 -3.09 -2.18
N SER A 95 -5.90 -2.19 -2.77
CA SER A 95 -6.26 -1.62 -4.07
C SER A 95 -5.83 -2.57 -5.18
N LEU A 96 -6.68 -2.72 -6.20
CA LEU A 96 -6.36 -3.45 -7.42
C LEU A 96 -6.32 -2.43 -8.57
N PHE A 97 -5.13 -2.19 -9.13
CA PHE A 97 -4.90 -1.26 -10.23
C PHE A 97 -3.81 -1.76 -11.19
#